data_AF-A0A1V5GPR3-F1
#
_entry.id   AF-A0A1V5GPR3-F1
#
_cell.length_a   1.000
_cell.length_b   1.000
_cell.length_c   1.000
_cell.angle_alpha   90.00
_cell.angle_beta   90.00
_cell.angle_gamma   90.00
#
_symmetry.space_group_name_H-M   'P 1'
#
loop_
_entity.id
_entity.type
_entity.pdbx_description
1 polymer ?
#
loop_
_entity_poly.entity_id
_entity_poly.type
_entity_poly.pdbx_seq_one_letter_code
_entity_poly.pdbx_strand_id
1 'polypeptide(L)'
;MYRNSYVEYEYAFTNGELDIDKITAKSKRTSMVSTEVRQFTAFGKYDDNMKETEEMTLVMATDNIAAHEYYADFTHEEHGKTRLIFCPDEKMLENIRKFLPARLRTEQNNAE
;
A
#
# COMPACT_ATOMS: atom_id res chain seq x y z
N MET A 1 27.76 16.02 4.67
CA MET A 1 27.26 16.00 3.27
C MET A 1 25.98 15.18 3.25
N TYR A 2 24.80 15.82 3.23
CA TYR A 2 23.53 15.11 3.06
C TYR A 2 23.41 14.69 1.60
N ARG A 3 23.65 13.41 1.33
CA ARG A 3 23.41 12.83 0.00
C ARG A 3 21.89 12.72 -0.11
N ASN A 4 21.27 13.68 -0.78
CA ASN A 4 19.85 13.65 -1.11
C ASN A 4 19.64 12.51 -2.12
N SER A 5 19.65 11.28 -1.62
CA SER A 5 19.30 10.10 -2.39
C SER A 5 17.84 10.27 -2.74
N TYR A 6 17.55 10.60 -3.99
CA TYR A 6 16.20 10.54 -4.52
C TYR A 6 15.68 9.12 -4.25
N VAL A 7 14.70 9.04 -3.35
CA VAL A 7 13.95 7.84 -3.04
C VAL A 7 12.64 7.97 -3.78
N GLU A 8 12.42 7.05 -4.70
CA GLU A 8 11.18 6.93 -5.46
C GLU A 8 10.58 5.57 -5.14
N TYR A 9 9.26 5.47 -5.25
CA TYR A 9 8.52 4.23 -5.05
C TYR A 9 7.83 3.88 -6.36
N GLU A 10 7.99 2.63 -6.78
CA GLU A 10 7.30 2.09 -7.94
C GLU A 10 6.29 1.04 -7.46
N TYR A 11 5.07 1.10 -8.01
CA TYR A 11 4.03 0.13 -7.73
C TYR A 11 3.74 -0.65 -9.01
N ALA A 12 3.78 -1.98 -8.91
CA ALA A 12 3.35 -2.86 -9.97
C ALA A 12 2.13 -3.64 -9.51
N PHE A 13 1.04 -3.57 -10.27
CA PHE A 13 -0.15 -4.38 -10.03
C PHE A 13 -0.37 -5.34 -11.20
N THR A 14 -0.34 -6.64 -10.92
CA THR A 14 -0.50 -7.68 -11.94
C THR A 14 -1.46 -8.76 -11.45
N ASN A 15 -2.62 -8.87 -12.10
CA ASN A 15 -3.58 -9.98 -11.88
C ASN A 15 -3.98 -10.24 -10.40
N GLY A 16 -4.02 -9.19 -9.57
CA GLY A 16 -4.36 -9.30 -8.15
C GLY A 16 -3.17 -9.31 -7.21
N GLU A 17 -1.94 -9.33 -7.73
CA GLU A 17 -0.70 -9.15 -6.98
C GLU A 17 -0.28 -7.67 -7.03
N LEU A 18 0.16 -7.16 -5.88
CA LEU A 18 0.67 -5.82 -5.69
C LEU A 18 2.12 -5.90 -5.19
N ASP A 19 3.03 -5.39 -6.01
CA ASP A 19 4.45 -5.31 -5.72
C ASP A 19 4.89 -3.85 -5.58
N ILE A 20 5.76 -3.61 -4.60
CA ILE A 20 6.23 -2.27 -4.25
C ILE A 20 7.74 -2.28 -4.17
N ASP A 21 8.36 -1.51 -5.05
CA ASP A 21 9.80 -1.38 -5.15
C ASP A 21 10.25 0.01 -4.73
N LYS A 22 11.19 0.07 -3.80
CA LYS A 22 11.92 1.31 -3.51
C LYS A 22 13.08 1.47 -4.47
N ILE A 23 13.08 2.56 -5.21
CA ILE A 23 14.18 2.98 -6.07
C ILE A 23 15.01 4.01 -5.31
N THR A 24 16.24 3.66 -4.96
CA THR A 24 17.19 4.59 -4.36
C THR A 24 18.25 4.98 -5.37
N ALA A 25 18.57 6.28 -5.42
CA ALA A 25 19.62 6.83 -6.29
C ALA A 25 19.43 6.48 -7.79
N LYS A 26 18.18 6.42 -8.26
CA LYS A 26 17.78 6.18 -9.66
C LYS A 26 18.25 4.85 -10.28
N SER A 27 18.69 3.88 -9.48
CA SER A 27 19.15 2.58 -10.01
C SER A 27 18.99 1.41 -9.05
N LYS A 28 19.11 1.63 -7.74
CA LYS A 28 19.00 0.54 -6.76
C LYS A 28 17.53 0.28 -6.45
N ARG A 29 16.96 -0.77 -7.04
CA ARG A 29 15.62 -1.29 -6.71
C ARG A 29 15.72 -2.20 -5.50
N THR A 30 14.81 -2.05 -4.55
CA THR A 30 14.69 -2.90 -3.36
C THR A 30 13.22 -3.19 -3.15
N SER A 31 12.82 -4.44 -3.38
CA SER A 31 11.47 -4.91 -3.13
C SER A 31 11.15 -4.76 -1.65
N MET A 32 10.11 -3.98 -1.36
CA MET A 32 9.64 -3.70 0.00
C MET A 32 8.56 -4.68 0.40
N VAL A 33 7.57 -4.87 -0.48
CA VAL A 33 6.37 -5.64 -0.23
C VAL A 33 5.94 -6.27 -1.54
N SER A 34 5.60 -7.55 -1.48
CA SER A 34 4.86 -8.26 -2.51
C SER A 34 3.69 -8.95 -1.82
N THR A 35 2.47 -8.68 -2.27
CA THR A 35 1.27 -9.23 -1.61
C THR A 35 0.09 -9.35 -2.57
N GLU A 36 -0.74 -10.37 -2.36
CA GLU A 36 -2.00 -10.51 -3.07
C GLU A 36 -3.08 -9.62 -2.46
N VAL A 37 -3.72 -8.79 -3.26
CA VAL A 37 -4.85 -7.93 -2.87
C VAL A 37 -6.01 -8.73 -2.25
N ARG A 38 -6.14 -10.00 -2.62
CA ARG A 38 -7.15 -10.92 -2.07
C ARG A 38 -6.93 -11.25 -0.61
N GLN A 39 -5.69 -11.14 -0.12
CA GLN A 39 -5.32 -11.36 1.28
C GLN A 39 -5.53 -10.11 2.15
N PHE A 40 -5.96 -8.99 1.55
CA PHE A 40 -6.18 -7.76 2.29
C PHE A 40 -7.31 -7.96 3.30
N THR A 41 -7.01 -7.56 4.53
CA THR A 41 -7.91 -7.58 5.68
C THR A 41 -8.58 -6.24 5.92
N ALA A 42 -7.96 -5.14 5.47
CA ALA A 42 -8.55 -3.81 5.41
C ALA A 42 -7.98 -3.05 4.19
N PHE A 43 -8.80 -2.17 3.61
CA PHE A 43 -8.39 -1.29 2.52
C PHE A 43 -9.25 -0.04 2.52
N GLY A 44 -8.67 1.14 2.30
CA GLY A 44 -9.42 2.39 2.21
C GLY A 44 -8.53 3.62 2.14
N LYS A 45 -9.15 4.81 2.19
CA LYS A 45 -8.41 6.07 2.33
C LYS A 45 -7.73 6.10 3.70
N TYR A 46 -6.45 6.46 3.71
CA TYR A 46 -5.72 6.65 4.95
C TYR A 46 -6.20 7.95 5.60
N ASP A 47 -6.48 7.88 6.89
CA ASP A 47 -6.83 9.04 7.71
C ASP A 47 -5.87 9.07 8.90
N ASP A 48 -5.36 10.26 9.22
CA ASP A 48 -4.39 10.48 10.30
C ASP A 48 -4.94 10.03 11.68
N ASN A 49 -6.27 9.93 11.84
CA ASN A 49 -6.89 9.42 13.06
C ASN A 49 -6.90 7.89 13.16
N MET A 50 -6.44 7.16 12.15
CA MET A 50 -6.35 5.70 12.21
C MET A 50 -5.27 5.29 13.21
N LYS A 51 -5.69 4.63 14.30
CA LYS A 51 -4.74 4.08 15.27
C LYS A 51 -3.79 3.10 14.60
N GLU A 52 -2.52 3.46 14.61
CA GLU A 52 -1.42 2.54 14.33
C GLU A 52 -1.25 1.66 15.56
N THR A 53 -1.38 0.34 15.39
CA THR A 53 -1.03 -0.60 16.46
C THR A 53 0.47 -0.85 16.42
N GLU A 54 1.18 -0.67 17.52
CA GLU A 54 2.65 -0.81 17.62
C GLU A 54 3.19 -2.18 17.19
N GLU A 55 2.33 -3.19 17.07
CA GLU A 55 2.67 -4.57 16.69
C GLU A 55 2.63 -4.84 15.16
N MET A 56 2.38 -3.83 14.32
CA MET A 56 2.31 -4.00 12.86
C MET A 56 3.48 -3.35 12.14
N THR A 57 3.96 -3.99 11.07
CA THR A 57 4.98 -3.44 10.18
C THR A 57 4.35 -2.35 9.32
N LEU A 58 4.85 -1.13 9.42
CA LEU A 58 4.39 -0.01 8.60
C LEU A 58 5.28 0.18 7.37
N VAL A 59 4.68 0.10 6.19
CA VAL A 59 5.36 0.35 4.91
C VAL A 59 4.79 1.62 4.31
N MET A 60 5.57 2.69 4.35
CA MET A 60 5.20 3.99 3.80
C MET A 60 5.83 4.17 2.42
N ALA A 61 5.00 4.05 1.39
CA ALA A 61 5.31 4.33 0.00
C ALA A 61 4.40 5.48 -0.48
N THR A 62 4.52 6.63 0.19
CA THR A 62 3.76 7.86 -0.09
C THR A 62 4.69 8.91 -0.69
N ASP A 63 4.17 9.79 -1.53
CA ASP A 63 4.88 10.97 -2.00
C ASP A 63 4.82 12.16 -1.01
N ASN A 64 4.31 11.93 0.21
CA ASN A 64 4.02 12.92 1.26
C ASN A 64 2.88 13.91 0.91
N ILE A 65 2.02 13.58 -0.05
CA ILE A 65 0.78 14.33 -0.31
C ILE A 65 -0.38 13.61 0.36
N ALA A 66 -0.74 14.09 1.55
CA ALA A 66 -1.76 13.49 2.42
C ALA A 66 -3.14 13.27 1.74
N ALA A 67 -3.48 14.09 0.74
CA ALA A 67 -4.77 14.01 0.05
C ALA A 67 -4.98 12.74 -0.79
N HIS A 68 -3.92 11.99 -1.11
CA HIS A 68 -3.99 10.81 -1.98
C HIS A 68 -3.58 9.51 -1.27
N GLU A 69 -3.46 9.53 0.05
CA GLU A 69 -2.98 8.37 0.80
C GLU A 69 -4.10 7.33 0.97
N TYR A 70 -3.78 6.10 0.59
CA TYR A 70 -4.59 4.91 0.83
C TYR A 70 -3.80 3.95 1.70
N TYR A 71 -4.52 3.17 2.50
CA TYR A 71 -3.94 2.11 3.28
C TYR A 71 -4.48 0.73 2.87
N ALA A 72 -3.64 -0.27 3.07
CA ALA A 72 -3.99 -1.68 2.93
C ALA A 72 -3.36 -2.46 4.09
N ASP A 73 -4.19 -3.19 4.84
CA ASP A 73 -3.72 -4.09 5.90
C ASP A 73 -3.77 -5.52 5.41
N PHE A 74 -2.65 -6.23 5.56
CA PHE A 74 -2.53 -7.63 5.20
C PHE A 74 -1.60 -8.35 6.17
N THR A 75 -1.62 -9.69 6.12
CA THR A 75 -0.68 -10.50 6.89
C THR A 75 0.41 -10.98 5.94
N HIS A 76 1.63 -10.48 6.12
CA HIS A 76 2.81 -10.97 5.42
C HIS A 76 3.38 -12.20 6.12
N GLU A 77 3.82 -13.20 5.36
CA GLU A 77 4.34 -14.45 5.91
C GLU A 77 5.61 -14.23 6.76
N GLU A 78 6.50 -13.32 6.33
CA GLU A 78 7.76 -13.04 7.03
C GLU A 78 7.65 -11.95 8.11
N HIS A 79 6.71 -11.01 7.96
CA HIS A 79 6.65 -9.78 8.77
C HIS A 79 5.39 -9.67 9.64
N GLY A 80 4.49 -10.65 9.55
CA GLY A 80 3.24 -10.66 10.31
C GLY A 80 2.27 -9.60 9.81
N LYS A 81 1.58 -8.91 10.72
CA LYS A 81 0.64 -7.84 10.35
C LYS A 81 1.40 -6.70 9.71
N THR A 82 1.04 -6.35 8.49
CA THR A 82 1.67 -5.25 7.74
C THR A 82 0.60 -4.29 7.27
N ARG A 83 0.83 -3.00 7.54
CA ARG A 83 0.06 -1.89 6.98
C ARG A 83 0.89 -1.21 5.92
N LEU A 84 0.39 -1.24 4.70
CA LEU A 84 0.93 -0.49 3.59
C LEU A 84 0.17 0.84 3.47
N ILE A 85 0.90 1.94 3.40
CA ILE A 85 0.37 3.27 3.06
C ILE A 85 1.00 3.69 1.74
N PHE A 86 0.16 4.02 0.76
CA PHE A 86 0.59 4.36 -0.59
C PHE A 86 -0.38 5.29 -1.31
N CYS A 87 0.06 5.89 -2.42
CA CYS A 87 -0.73 6.81 -3.23
C CYS A 87 -1.07 6.18 -4.59
N PRO A 88 -2.02 5.24 -4.67
CA PRO A 88 -2.44 4.65 -5.94
C PRO A 88 -3.20 5.67 -6.81
N ASP A 89 -2.99 5.59 -8.12
CA ASP A 89 -3.79 6.34 -9.09
C ASP A 89 -5.21 5.74 -9.26
N GLU A 90 -6.12 6.49 -9.90
CA GLU A 90 -7.50 6.05 -10.14
C GLU A 90 -7.59 4.68 -10.83
N LYS A 91 -6.75 4.44 -11.85
CA LYS A 91 -6.77 3.18 -12.60
C LYS A 91 -6.25 2.04 -11.71
N MET A 92 -5.22 2.28 -10.90
CA MET A 92 -4.73 1.30 -9.94
C MET A 92 -5.78 0.99 -8.86
N LEU A 93 -6.45 2.01 -8.34
CA LEU A 93 -7.57 1.86 -7.40
C LEU A 93 -8.71 1.01 -7.98
N GLU A 94 -9.14 1.29 -9.22
CA GLU A 94 -10.16 0.49 -9.90
C GLU A 94 -9.77 -0.97 -10.03
N ASN A 95 -8.48 -1.22 -10.34
CA ASN A 95 -7.96 -2.58 -10.42
C ASN A 95 -7.93 -3.25 -9.05
N ILE A 96 -7.36 -2.62 -8.03
CA ILE A 96 -7.35 -3.14 -6.65
C ILE A 96 -8.78 -3.47 -6.21
N ARG A 97 -9.74 -2.54 -6.38
CA ARG A 97 -11.16 -2.71 -6.02
C ARG A 97 -11.81 -3.94 -6.68
N LYS A 98 -11.40 -4.32 -7.89
CA LYS A 98 -11.90 -5.53 -8.58
C LYS A 98 -11.37 -6.82 -7.96
N PHE A 99 -10.15 -6.80 -7.43
CA PHE A 99 -9.49 -7.95 -6.82
C PHE A 99 -9.63 -8.00 -5.29
N LEU A 100 -10.18 -6.93 -4.68
CA LEU A 100 -10.50 -6.92 -3.26
C LEU A 100 -11.45 -8.08 -2.91
N PRO A 101 -11.28 -8.67 -1.71
CA PRO A 101 -12.21 -9.68 -1.23
C PRO A 101 -13.62 -9.07 -1.08
N ALA A 102 -14.64 -9.90 -1.29
CA ALA A 102 -16.05 -9.48 -1.32
C ALA A 102 -16.49 -8.73 -0.05
N ARG A 103 -15.91 -9.09 1.09
CA ARG A 103 -16.11 -8.41 2.37
C ARG A 103 -15.69 -6.93 2.29
N LEU A 104 -14.43 -6.67 1.93
CA LEU A 104 -13.92 -5.31 1.80
C LEU A 104 -14.64 -4.52 0.71
N ARG A 105 -14.97 -5.15 -0.41
CA ARG A 105 -15.74 -4.51 -1.48
C ARG A 105 -17.10 -4.02 -0.97
N THR A 106 -17.76 -4.79 -0.11
CA THR A 106 -19.04 -4.39 0.50
C THR A 106 -18.85 -3.24 1.50
N GLU A 107 -17.78 -3.25 2.28
CA GLU A 107 -17.44 -2.16 3.21
C GLU A 107 -17.15 -0.84 2.48
N GLN A 108 -16.45 -0.89 1.34
CA GLN A 108 -16.22 0.28 0.50
C GLN A 108 -17.52 0.85 -0.09
N ASN A 109 -18.44 -0.02 -0.55
CA ASN A 109 -19.71 0.43 -1.13
C ASN A 109 -20.70 1.00 -0.10
N ASN A 110 -20.57 0.64 1.18
CA ASN A 110 -21.42 1.16 2.26
C ASN A 110 -20.88 2.47 2.87
N ALA A 111 -19.65 2.87 2.50
CA ALA A 111 -19.01 4.09 2.98
C ALA A 111 -19.25 5.31 2.06
N GLU A 112 -19.92 5.11 0.92
CA GLU A 112 -20.44 6.15 0.00
C GLU A 112 -21.95 6.33 0.19
#